data_AF-A0A0M5IPA7-F1
#
_entry.id   AF-A0A0M5IPA7-F1
#
_cell.length_a   1.000
_cell.length_b   1.000
_cell.length_c   1.000
_cell.angle_alpha   90.00
_cell.angle_beta   90.00
_cell.angle_gamma   90.00
#
_symmetry.space_group_name_H-M   'P 1'
#
loop_
_entity.id
_entity.type
_entity.pdbx_description
1 polymer ?
#
loop_
_entity_poly.entity_id
_entity_poly.type
_entity_poly.pdbx_seq_one_letter_code
_entity_poly.pdbx_strand_id
1 'polypeptide(L)'
;MSGSKWDLPPVPAEQLKFMTEFFQQGKALVGDRFPVISQENVEAWCRALPELSSISQHNVMAALARWSNSGVTNRMVSPKDIRDALKEERKAWENTPQGRAQLRAYRRRMEDLRDQQLKDGTFAQLRGFQPREIEVKPNVEAIADLRKLALEKIQAGREKLNGDR
;
A
#
# COMPACT_ATOMS: atom_id res chain seq x y z
N MET A 1 36.77 -22.65 -1.14
CA MET A 1 35.94 -21.95 -2.14
C MET A 1 34.55 -22.55 -2.11
N SER A 2 33.57 -21.81 -1.58
CA SER A 2 32.15 -21.86 -1.97
C SER A 2 31.40 -20.89 -1.06
N GLY A 3 31.48 -19.59 -1.37
CA GLY A 3 30.56 -18.62 -0.80
C GLY A 3 29.20 -18.91 -1.42
N SER A 4 28.31 -19.55 -0.66
CA SER A 4 27.02 -19.98 -1.19
C SER A 4 26.17 -18.76 -1.52
N LYS A 5 25.56 -18.83 -2.69
CA LYS A 5 24.76 -17.79 -3.32
C LYS A 5 23.54 -17.56 -2.42
N TRP A 6 23.48 -16.41 -1.74
CA TRP A 6 22.37 -15.94 -0.88
C TRP A 6 22.31 -16.54 0.54
N ASP A 7 23.15 -16.04 1.44
CA ASP A 7 22.92 -16.16 2.89
C ASP A 7 21.70 -15.31 3.28
N LEU A 8 20.52 -15.86 3.06
CA LEU A 8 19.27 -15.28 3.54
C LEU A 8 19.23 -15.39 5.08
N PRO A 9 18.74 -14.34 5.77
CA PRO A 9 18.65 -14.39 7.22
C PRO A 9 17.83 -15.61 7.67
N PRO A 10 18.16 -16.18 8.84
CA PRO A 10 17.40 -17.29 9.39
C PRO A 10 15.95 -16.86 9.60
N VAL A 11 15.01 -17.73 9.26
CA VAL A 11 13.60 -17.50 9.52
C VAL A 11 13.37 -17.61 11.04
N PRO A 12 12.68 -16.64 11.68
CA PRO A 12 12.39 -16.71 13.11
C PRO A 12 11.67 -18.01 13.50
N ALA A 13 12.04 -18.59 14.65
CA ALA A 13 11.48 -19.87 15.12
C ALA A 13 9.95 -19.84 15.25
N GLU A 14 9.38 -18.70 15.65
CA GLU A 14 7.93 -18.52 15.75
C GLU A 14 7.23 -18.62 14.38
N GLN A 15 7.85 -18.05 13.33
CA GLN A 15 7.32 -18.16 11.97
C GLN A 15 7.40 -19.58 11.45
N LEU A 16 8.49 -20.30 11.75
CA LEU A 16 8.62 -21.72 11.39
C LEU A 16 7.57 -22.57 12.09
N LYS A 17 7.33 -22.35 13.38
CA LYS A 17 6.29 -23.05 14.14
C LYS A 17 4.91 -22.80 13.53
N PHE A 18 4.57 -21.53 13.29
CA PHE A 18 3.30 -21.14 12.68
C PHE A 18 3.11 -21.80 11.31
N MET A 19 4.13 -21.75 10.46
CA MET A 19 4.05 -22.33 9.12
C MET A 19 3.97 -23.86 9.15
N THR A 20 4.62 -24.51 10.12
CA THR A 20 4.49 -25.96 10.32
C THR A 20 3.05 -26.33 10.70
N GLU A 21 2.43 -25.59 11.62
CA GLU A 21 1.02 -25.78 11.99
C GLU A 21 0.08 -25.54 10.79
N PHE A 22 0.38 -24.53 9.97
CA PHE A 22 -0.33 -24.26 8.72
C PHE A 22 -0.23 -25.43 7.74
N PHE A 23 0.95 -26.04 7.58
CA PHE A 23 1.15 -27.22 6.75
C PHE A 23 0.38 -28.44 7.27
N GLN A 24 0.39 -28.66 8.59
CA GLN A 24 -0.37 -29.76 9.21
C GLN A 24 -1.86 -29.63 8.92
N GLN A 25 -2.41 -28.42 9.06
CA GLN A 25 -3.83 -28.17 8.81
C GLN A 25 -4.17 -28.26 7.32
N GLY A 26 -3.33 -27.71 6.44
CA GLY A 26 -3.48 -27.87 5.00
C GLY A 26 -3.47 -29.34 4.57
N LYS A 27 -2.54 -30.14 5.12
CA LYS A 27 -2.48 -31.59 4.89
C LYS A 27 -3.74 -32.32 5.37
N ALA A 28 -4.27 -31.96 6.54
CA ALA A 28 -5.50 -32.56 7.05
C ALA A 28 -6.72 -32.26 6.17
N LEU A 29 -6.76 -31.07 5.54
CA LEU A 29 -7.89 -30.64 4.70
C LEU A 29 -7.87 -31.21 3.28
N VAL A 30 -6.69 -31.27 2.63
CA VAL A 30 -6.60 -31.61 1.20
C VAL A 30 -5.60 -32.71 0.85
N GLY A 31 -5.02 -33.37 1.85
CA GLY A 31 -4.15 -34.54 1.70
C GLY A 31 -3.00 -34.30 0.72
N ASP A 32 -2.99 -35.06 -0.37
CA ASP A 32 -1.91 -35.06 -1.37
C ASP A 32 -1.83 -33.77 -2.20
N ARG A 33 -2.85 -32.91 -2.14
CA ARG A 33 -2.81 -31.59 -2.80
C ARG A 33 -1.99 -30.56 -2.04
N PHE A 34 -1.62 -30.85 -0.79
CA PHE A 34 -0.71 -30.01 -0.02
C PHE A 34 0.74 -30.49 -0.16
N PRO A 35 1.73 -29.59 -0.23
CA PRO A 35 3.14 -29.97 -0.19
C PRO A 35 3.48 -30.82 1.03
N VAL A 36 4.48 -31.69 0.88
CA VAL A 36 5.03 -32.47 1.99
C VAL A 36 5.61 -31.53 3.04
N ILE A 37 5.36 -31.86 4.31
CA ILE A 37 5.92 -31.13 5.44
C ILE A 37 7.40 -31.49 5.56
N SER A 38 8.26 -30.65 4.98
CA SER A 38 9.72 -30.72 5.10
C SER A 38 10.24 -29.36 5.55
N GLN A 39 11.41 -29.35 6.20
CA GLN A 39 12.03 -28.10 6.66
C GLN A 39 12.24 -27.12 5.50
N GLU A 40 12.72 -27.61 4.35
CA GLU A 40 12.93 -26.80 3.15
C GLU A 40 11.63 -26.15 2.64
N ASN A 41 10.54 -26.92 2.56
CA ASN A 41 9.24 -26.39 2.12
C ASN A 41 8.69 -25.36 3.10
N VAL A 42 8.79 -25.63 4.40
CA VAL A 42 8.32 -24.71 5.45
C VAL A 42 9.11 -23.40 5.38
N GLU A 43 10.44 -23.45 5.30
CA GLU A 43 11.29 -22.26 5.18
C GLU A 43 11.01 -21.47 3.90
N ALA A 44 10.88 -22.17 2.76
CA ALA A 44 10.55 -21.54 1.48
C ALA A 44 9.19 -20.83 1.53
N TRP A 45 8.19 -21.45 2.17
CA TRP A 45 6.86 -20.87 2.31
C TRP A 45 6.84 -19.70 3.30
N CYS A 46 7.59 -19.75 4.40
CA CYS A 46 7.75 -18.59 5.30
C CYS A 46 8.28 -17.38 4.55
N ARG A 47 9.26 -17.59 3.66
CA ARG A 47 9.85 -16.52 2.85
C ARG A 47 8.91 -16.04 1.74
N ALA A 48 8.12 -16.94 1.17
CA ALA A 48 7.17 -16.61 0.11
C ALA A 48 5.92 -15.90 0.67
N LEU A 49 5.51 -16.22 1.90
CA LEU A 49 4.29 -15.72 2.55
C LEU A 49 4.59 -15.12 3.93
N PRO A 50 5.44 -14.08 4.01
CA PRO A 50 5.74 -13.44 5.29
C PRO A 50 4.48 -12.87 5.96
N GLU A 51 3.49 -12.46 5.17
CA GLU A 51 2.20 -11.96 5.65
C GLU A 51 1.40 -12.98 6.47
N LEU A 52 1.60 -14.28 6.28
CA LEU A 52 0.86 -15.29 7.02
C LEU A 52 1.15 -15.23 8.52
N SER A 53 2.39 -14.88 8.88
CA SER A 53 2.81 -14.78 10.29
C SER A 53 2.25 -13.56 11.02
N SER A 54 1.83 -12.52 10.30
CA SER A 54 1.28 -11.29 10.89
C SER A 54 -0.25 -11.28 10.93
N ILE A 55 -0.89 -12.27 10.31
CA ILE A 55 -2.34 -12.43 10.28
C ILE A 55 -2.78 -13.39 11.39
N SER A 56 -3.97 -13.18 11.95
CA SER A 56 -4.51 -14.09 12.97
C SER A 56 -4.69 -15.51 12.41
N GLN A 57 -4.45 -16.52 13.25
CA GLN A 57 -4.60 -17.93 12.89
C GLN A 57 -6.00 -18.22 12.32
N HIS A 58 -7.04 -17.59 12.86
CA HIS A 58 -8.41 -17.70 12.37
C HIS A 58 -8.55 -17.32 10.89
N ASN A 59 -7.97 -16.19 10.47
CA ASN A 59 -8.08 -15.70 9.09
C ASN A 59 -7.27 -16.57 8.12
N VAL A 60 -6.13 -17.09 8.58
CA VAL A 60 -5.33 -18.05 7.80
C VAL A 60 -6.11 -19.34 7.56
N MET A 61 -6.82 -19.83 8.59
CA MET A 61 -7.68 -21.01 8.47
C MET A 61 -8.90 -20.78 7.59
N ALA A 62 -9.52 -19.60 7.66
CA ALA A 62 -10.59 -19.22 6.76
C ALA A 62 -10.12 -19.22 5.29
N ALA A 63 -8.92 -18.70 5.02
CA ALA A 63 -8.35 -18.73 3.66
C ALA A 63 -8.01 -20.14 3.18
N LEU A 64 -7.48 -21.02 4.05
CA LEU A 64 -7.27 -22.43 3.73
C LEU A 64 -8.58 -23.14 3.40
N ALA A 65 -9.62 -22.95 4.22
CA ALA A 65 -10.94 -23.54 3.99
C ALA A 65 -11.59 -23.00 2.72
N ARG A 66 -11.41 -21.71 2.41
CA ARG A 66 -11.87 -21.12 1.16
C ARG A 66 -11.17 -21.77 -0.03
N TRP A 67 -9.84 -21.82 -0.01
CA TRP A 67 -9.08 -22.46 -1.07
C TRP A 67 -9.44 -23.95 -1.22
N SER A 68 -9.62 -24.68 -0.11
CA SER A 68 -10.00 -26.10 -0.17
C SER A 68 -11.37 -26.31 -0.83
N ASN A 69 -12.29 -25.35 -0.69
CA ASN A 69 -13.64 -25.46 -1.24
C ASN A 69 -13.76 -24.97 -2.69
N SER A 70 -13.08 -23.88 -3.07
CA SER A 70 -13.23 -23.25 -4.39
C SER A 70 -11.98 -23.32 -5.29
N GLY A 71 -10.82 -23.61 -4.70
CA GLY A 71 -9.51 -23.54 -5.37
C GLY A 71 -8.81 -24.89 -5.54
N VAL A 72 -9.40 -25.99 -5.07
CA VAL A 72 -8.83 -27.33 -5.27
C VAL A 72 -8.95 -27.72 -6.73
N THR A 73 -7.83 -27.58 -7.40
CA THR A 73 -7.60 -28.05 -8.75
C THR A 73 -6.87 -29.39 -8.70
N ASN A 74 -6.64 -30.04 -9.85
CA ASN A 74 -5.83 -31.25 -9.92
C ASN A 74 -4.32 -31.01 -9.69
N ARG A 75 -3.90 -29.77 -9.37
CA ARG A 75 -2.51 -29.43 -9.04
C ARG A 75 -2.32 -29.30 -7.53
N MET A 76 -1.07 -29.47 -7.12
CA MET A 76 -0.62 -29.15 -5.77
C MET A 76 -0.74 -27.64 -5.51
N VAL A 77 -1.07 -27.27 -4.27
CA VAL A 77 -1.19 -25.86 -3.87
C VAL A 77 0.16 -25.15 -3.96
N SER A 78 0.12 -23.93 -4.45
CA SER A 78 1.26 -23.02 -4.47
C SER A 78 1.05 -21.89 -3.46
N PRO A 79 2.14 -21.20 -3.03
CA PRO A 79 2.02 -20.01 -2.20
C PRO A 79 1.10 -18.93 -2.80
N LYS A 80 1.08 -18.83 -4.14
CA LYS A 80 0.19 -17.90 -4.86
C LYS A 80 -1.28 -18.21 -4.60
N ASP A 81 -1.67 -19.48 -4.66
CA ASP A 81 -3.07 -19.89 -4.49
C ASP A 81 -3.58 -19.50 -3.09
N ILE A 82 -2.75 -19.67 -2.06
CA ILE A 82 -3.08 -19.25 -0.68
C ILE A 82 -3.16 -17.74 -0.56
N ARG A 83 -2.24 -17.00 -1.19
CA ARG A 83 -2.29 -15.54 -1.19
C ARG A 83 -3.56 -15.01 -1.87
N ASP A 84 -3.97 -15.64 -2.96
CA ASP A 84 -5.18 -15.25 -3.67
C ASP A 84 -6.44 -15.59 -2.83
N ALA A 85 -6.47 -16.74 -2.16
CA ALA A 85 -7.54 -17.07 -1.21
C ALA A 85 -7.62 -16.10 -0.02
N LEU A 86 -6.48 -15.66 0.53
CA LEU A 86 -6.43 -14.62 1.57
C LEU A 86 -7.00 -13.28 1.09
N LYS A 87 -6.68 -12.87 -0.14
CA LYS A 87 -7.22 -11.63 -0.73
C LYS A 87 -8.73 -11.72 -0.90
N GLU A 88 -9.23 -12.87 -1.33
CA GLU A 88 -10.66 -13.09 -1.48
C GLU A 88 -11.37 -13.11 -0.12
N GLU A 89 -10.78 -13.75 0.89
CA GLU A 89 -11.31 -13.77 2.26
C GLU A 89 -11.38 -12.36 2.82
N ARG A 90 -10.30 -11.60 2.68
CA ARG A 90 -10.26 -10.18 3.02
C ARG A 90 -11.36 -9.41 2.28
N LYS A 91 -11.48 -9.54 0.96
CA LYS A 91 -12.49 -8.83 0.17
C LYS A 91 -13.91 -9.18 0.61
N ALA A 92 -14.17 -10.45 0.93
CA ALA A 92 -15.47 -10.88 1.46
C ALA A 92 -15.75 -10.25 2.82
N TRP A 93 -14.77 -10.26 3.72
CA TRP A 93 -14.87 -9.61 5.02
C TRP A 93 -15.11 -8.10 4.89
N GLU A 94 -14.40 -7.41 3.99
CA GLU A 94 -14.55 -5.97 3.73
C GLU A 94 -15.98 -5.62 3.26
N ASN A 95 -16.71 -6.56 2.66
CA ASN A 95 -18.11 -6.38 2.24
C ASN A 95 -19.13 -6.61 3.36
N THR A 96 -18.73 -7.22 4.48
CA THR A 96 -19.63 -7.41 5.65
C THR A 96 -19.97 -6.06 6.30
N PRO A 97 -21.12 -5.94 7.01
CA PRO A 97 -21.45 -4.73 7.75
C PRO A 97 -20.35 -4.32 8.75
N GLN A 98 -19.75 -5.30 9.42
CA GLN A 98 -18.69 -5.12 10.40
C GLN A 98 -17.39 -4.63 9.73
N GLY A 99 -16.94 -5.32 8.67
CA GLY A 99 -15.76 -4.92 7.91
C GLY A 99 -15.88 -3.53 7.30
N ARG A 100 -17.04 -3.20 6.71
CA ARG A 100 -17.33 -1.85 6.20
C ARG A 100 -17.28 -0.78 7.30
N ALA A 101 -17.80 -1.08 8.49
CA ALA A 101 -17.75 -0.15 9.62
C ALA A 101 -16.30 0.11 10.07
N GLN A 102 -15.50 -0.95 10.22
CA GLN A 102 -14.09 -0.82 10.61
C GLN A 102 -13.25 -0.10 9.55
N LEU A 103 -13.44 -0.41 8.26
CA LEU A 103 -12.76 0.31 7.19
C LEU A 103 -13.11 1.80 7.16
N ARG A 104 -14.38 2.16 7.37
CA ARG A 104 -14.79 3.57 7.47
C ARG A 104 -14.13 4.26 8.67
N ALA A 105 -14.08 3.60 9.83
CA ALA A 105 -13.41 4.14 11.01
C ALA A 105 -11.91 4.34 10.77
N TYR A 106 -11.25 3.37 10.14
CA TYR A 106 -9.84 3.47 9.76
C TYR A 106 -9.59 4.64 8.79
N ARG A 107 -10.40 4.77 7.73
CA ARG A 107 -10.29 5.88 6.76
C ARG A 107 -10.43 7.24 7.43
N ARG A 108 -11.41 7.40 8.34
CA ARG A 108 -11.56 8.62 9.13
C ARG A 108 -10.33 8.94 9.96
N ARG A 109 -9.78 7.96 10.69
CA ARG A 109 -8.53 8.18 11.45
C ARG A 109 -7.37 8.62 10.56
N MET A 110 -7.27 8.07 9.35
CA MET A 110 -6.23 8.46 8.40
C MET A 110 -6.44 9.87 7.83
N GLU A 111 -7.69 10.29 7.65
CA GLU A 111 -8.07 11.67 7.30
C GLU A 111 -7.72 12.63 8.45
N ASP A 112 -8.10 12.29 9.68
CA ASP A 112 -7.79 13.10 10.87
C ASP A 112 -6.27 13.29 11.05
N LEU A 113 -5.49 12.20 10.89
CA LEU A 113 -4.01 12.25 10.94
C LEU A 113 -3.44 13.12 9.83
N ARG A 114 -4.00 13.03 8.62
CA ARG A 114 -3.59 13.88 7.50
C ARG A 114 -3.87 15.36 7.80
N ASP A 115 -5.05 15.67 8.31
CA ASP A 115 -5.45 17.04 8.60
C ASP A 115 -4.61 17.62 9.74
N GLN A 116 -4.26 16.80 10.73
CA GLN A 116 -3.31 17.17 11.77
C GLN A 116 -1.92 17.47 11.19
N GLN A 117 -1.38 16.59 10.33
CA GLN A 117 -0.09 16.82 9.68
C GLN A 117 -0.07 18.06 8.77
N LEU A 118 -1.20 18.39 8.14
CA LEU A 118 -1.35 19.61 7.34
C LEU A 118 -1.35 20.86 8.23
N LYS A 119 -2.06 20.83 9.36
CA LYS A 119 -2.04 21.91 10.37
C LYS A 119 -0.64 22.13 10.95
N ASP A 120 0.06 21.04 11.23
CA ASP A 120 1.40 21.05 11.82
C ASP A 120 2.50 21.41 10.79
N GLY A 121 2.15 21.54 9.50
CA GLY A 121 3.11 21.81 8.42
C GLY A 121 4.09 20.67 8.14
N THR A 122 3.95 19.52 8.79
CA THR A 122 4.84 18.36 8.68
C THR A 122 4.47 17.41 7.55
N PHE A 123 3.31 17.61 6.92
CA PHE A 123 2.75 16.72 5.89
C PHE A 123 3.71 16.46 4.72
N ALA A 124 4.40 17.49 4.23
CA ALA A 124 5.36 17.37 3.12
C ALA A 124 6.63 16.60 3.54
N GLN A 125 7.15 16.88 4.74
CA GLN A 125 8.40 16.31 5.23
C GLN A 125 8.27 14.81 5.56
N LEU A 126 7.18 14.41 6.22
CA LEU A 126 6.93 13.01 6.60
C LEU A 126 6.75 12.06 5.41
N ARG A 127 6.33 12.60 4.26
CA ARG A 127 6.16 11.84 3.01
C ARG A 127 7.39 11.90 2.09
N GLY A 128 8.49 12.49 2.57
CA GLY A 128 9.73 12.63 1.81
C GLY A 128 9.62 13.60 0.64
N PHE A 129 8.67 14.55 0.67
CA PHE A 129 8.60 15.60 -0.36
C PHE A 129 9.74 16.59 -0.13
N GLN A 130 10.77 16.50 -0.96
CA GLN A 130 11.82 17.52 -1.06
C GLN A 130 11.23 18.72 -1.81
N PRO A 131 11.12 19.92 -1.18
CA PRO A 131 10.73 21.11 -1.90
C PRO A 131 11.71 21.29 -3.06
N ARG A 132 11.21 21.30 -4.30
CA ARG A 132 12.05 21.74 -5.41
C ARG A 132 12.26 23.24 -5.23
N GLU A 133 13.52 23.67 -5.17
CA GLU A 133 13.84 25.09 -5.35
C GLU A 133 13.38 25.48 -6.74
N ILE A 134 12.21 26.10 -6.82
CA ILE A 134 11.76 26.74 -8.04
C ILE A 134 12.58 28.01 -8.12
N GLU A 135 13.65 28.01 -8.93
CA GLU A 135 14.24 29.25 -9.41
C GLU A 135 13.16 29.99 -10.20
N VAL A 136 12.42 30.86 -9.53
CA VAL A 136 11.55 31.82 -10.19
C VAL A 136 12.48 32.82 -10.84
N LYS A 137 12.97 32.53 -12.05
CA LYS A 137 13.60 33.55 -12.88
C LYS A 137 12.51 34.56 -13.23
N PRO A 138 12.55 35.79 -12.68
CA PRO A 138 11.56 36.78 -13.04
C PRO A 138 11.66 36.99 -14.55
N ASN A 139 10.57 36.75 -15.28
CA ASN A 139 10.50 37.07 -16.69
C ASN A 139 10.43 38.60 -16.81
N VAL A 140 11.61 39.23 -16.85
CA VAL A 140 11.78 40.69 -16.82
C VAL A 140 11.04 41.35 -17.99
N GLU A 141 10.96 40.68 -19.13
CA GLU A 141 10.24 41.15 -20.32
C GLU A 141 8.73 41.17 -20.07
N ALA A 142 8.16 40.07 -19.54
CA ALA A 142 6.74 40.02 -19.20
C ALA A 142 6.35 41.07 -18.13
N ILE A 143 7.24 41.35 -17.18
CA ILE A 143 7.03 42.40 -16.16
C ILE A 143 7.10 43.80 -16.79
N ALA A 144 8.01 44.02 -17.75
CA ALA A 144 8.11 45.28 -18.47
C ALA A 144 6.88 45.54 -19.36
N ASP A 145 6.39 44.51 -20.04
CA ASP A 145 5.20 44.57 -20.89
C ASP A 145 3.95 44.90 -20.07
N LEU A 146 3.78 44.25 -18.90
CA LEU A 146 2.68 44.55 -17.98
C LEU A 146 2.74 45.98 -17.45
N ARG A 147 3.94 46.49 -17.16
CA ARG A 147 4.13 47.89 -16.73
C ARG A 147 3.78 48.88 -17.83
N LYS A 148 4.19 48.61 -19.07
CA LYS A 148 3.88 49.45 -20.23
C LYS A 148 2.37 49.51 -20.48
N LEU A 149 1.71 48.36 -20.46
CA LEU A 149 0.26 48.25 -20.65
C LEU A 149 -0.53 48.95 -19.52
N ALA A 150 -0.03 48.87 -18.28
CA ALA A 150 -0.61 49.62 -17.16
C ALA A 150 -0.47 51.14 -17.34
N LEU A 151 0.69 51.63 -17.80
CA LEU A 151 0.92 53.05 -18.06
C LEU A 151 0.04 53.56 -19.20
N GLU A 152 -0.09 52.81 -20.29
CA GLU A 152 -0.98 53.15 -21.42
C GLU A 152 -2.44 53.26 -20.96
N LYS A 153 -2.91 52.35 -20.10
CA LYS A 153 -4.27 52.43 -19.53
C LYS A 153 -4.47 53.65 -18.62
N ILE A 154 -3.46 54.01 -17.83
CA ILE A 154 -3.50 55.21 -16.98
C ILE A 154 -3.52 56.48 -17.84
N GLN A 155 -2.72 56.51 -18.90
CA GLN A 155 -2.65 57.63 -19.84
C GLN A 155 -3.98 57.83 -20.58
N ALA A 156 -4.54 56.76 -21.16
CA ALA A 156 -5.83 56.79 -21.84
C ALA A 156 -6.98 57.18 -20.90
N GLY A 157 -6.91 56.78 -19.62
CA GLY A 157 -7.85 57.22 -18.59
C GLY A 157 -7.77 58.72 -18.29
N ARG A 158 -6.55 59.29 -18.25
CA ARG A 158 -6.32 60.73 -18.05
C ARG A 158 -6.75 61.57 -19.25
N GLU A 159 -6.53 61.09 -20.47
CA GLU A 159 -6.95 61.78 -21.69
C GLU A 159 -8.47 61.85 -21.81
N LYS A 160 -9.18 60.76 -21.43
CA LYS A 160 -10.65 60.75 -21.34
C LYS A 160 -11.21 61.70 -20.27
N LEU A 161 -10.47 61.95 -19.19
CA LEU A 161 -10.86 62.90 -18.14
C LEU A 161 -10.62 64.37 -18.54
N ASN A 162 -9.69 64.64 -19.45
CA ASN A 162 -9.32 65.99 -19.88
C ASN A 162 -9.98 66.43 -21.20
N GLY A 163 -10.63 65.53 -21.94
CA GLY A 163 -11.23 65.78 -23.26
C GLY A 163 -12.72 66.15 -23.28
N ASP A 164 -13.38 66.28 -22.12
CA ASP A 164 -14.82 66.58 -22.00
C ASP A 164 -15.06 67.99 -21.42
N ARG A 165 -14.49 69.02 -22.06
CA ARG A 165 -14.83 70.43 -21.84
C ARG A 165 -15.10 71.14 -23.17
#